data_AF-A0A382FP47-F1
#
_entry.id   AF-A0A382FP47-F1
#
_cell.length_a   1.000
_cell.length_b   1.000
_cell.length_c   1.000
_cell.angle_alpha   90.00
_cell.angle_beta   90.00
_cell.angle_gamma   90.00
#
_symmetry.space_group_name_H-M   'P 1'
#
loop_
_entity.id
_entity.type
_entity.pdbx_description
1 polymer ?
#
loop_
_entity_poly.entity_id
_entity_poly.type
_entity_poly.pdbx_seq_one_letter_code
_entity_poly.pdbx_strand_id
1 'polypeptide(L)'
;TEVSRWEETYIHDIYVKNDTAYACDIYNGSLFIIDVSDKTNPTTMVEHNYSNYGCHAVWVTDDSKYAVTGDEENGGYVYIFDIQDFDNINMVATWYPDEPEVQNKSVHNVLIKDDLLYVSYYVYGTRIVDISDPYNPTEVGYYDWYPGQNGLYSGNWGVYPFTENGLIYSTDYTGNGFFIMSYPYMGEIGFEEILDTENNVDPISITVSIDESPDYNIDYSSLKIYWGIDQTISDSTTLTSSGNNYIGSITPTGQNGTIHYYVAFNTTSGERVTRPYGAPYANFTFNIGTDYVNPEIELITDLADQFYPSGSYEVASIASDNIGISMVELFWQADNGEIQSATCIDDYDQELGLIYVGILSYDNISPGTEISYWMEATDVSSQSNQSESELKHFIISDSYVLGDFENEEALDRWELGDWGRQYINHDLKWAINDSPSGLYSSNAYNPCYLIEPLDLSHFNQAYIKFNSGELLYPGDYGYLQIKRGNAAGWSTLLTIHNYNNQELVERFVNLNSFINES
;
A
#
# COMPACT_ATOMS: atom_id res chain seq x y z
N THR A 1 -4.96 5.44 38.83
CA THR A 1 -6.04 5.07 39.76
C THR A 1 -7.29 5.77 39.31
N GLU A 2 -8.39 5.04 39.21
CA GLU A 2 -9.71 5.61 38.91
C GLU A 2 -10.15 6.55 40.05
N VAL A 3 -10.75 7.70 39.72
CA VAL A 3 -11.13 8.74 40.69
C VAL A 3 -12.56 8.57 41.18
N SER A 4 -13.49 8.25 40.28
CA SER A 4 -14.91 7.96 40.54
C SER A 4 -15.55 7.34 39.29
N ARG A 5 -16.85 7.00 39.38
CA ARG A 5 -17.70 6.59 38.25
C ARG A 5 -19.06 7.27 38.35
N TRP A 6 -19.67 7.48 37.19
CA TRP A 6 -21.09 7.79 37.03
C TRP A 6 -21.75 6.56 36.41
N GLU A 7 -22.72 5.94 37.09
CA GLU A 7 -23.27 4.62 36.73
C GLU A 7 -24.81 4.64 36.59
N GLU A 8 -25.40 5.76 36.16
CA GLU A 8 -26.87 5.87 36.02
C GLU A 8 -27.39 5.17 34.76
N THR A 9 -26.68 5.28 33.63
CA THR A 9 -27.02 4.60 32.37
C THR A 9 -25.77 4.34 31.52
N TYR A 10 -25.96 3.64 30.40
CA TYR A 10 -24.92 3.46 29.40
C TYR A 10 -24.77 4.73 28.54
N ILE A 11 -23.59 5.34 28.60
CA ILE A 11 -23.22 6.44 27.70
C ILE A 11 -22.40 5.86 26.56
N HIS A 12 -22.84 6.16 25.33
CA HIS A 12 -22.18 5.70 24.11
C HIS A 12 -21.03 6.65 23.71
N ASP A 13 -21.28 7.96 23.74
CA ASP A 13 -20.27 9.00 23.53
C ASP A 13 -20.45 10.18 24.51
N ILE A 14 -19.38 10.91 24.74
CA ILE A 14 -19.30 11.99 25.71
C ILE A 14 -18.36 13.11 25.24
N TYR A 15 -18.85 14.35 25.29
CA TYR A 15 -18.04 15.54 25.14
C TYR A 15 -17.96 16.29 26.46
N VAL A 16 -16.74 16.56 26.94
CA VAL A 16 -16.51 17.29 28.18
C VAL A 16 -15.94 18.67 27.86
N LYS A 17 -16.61 19.71 28.36
CA LYS A 17 -16.18 21.09 28.23
C LYS A 17 -16.15 21.76 29.60
N ASN A 18 -14.96 22.16 30.03
CA ASN A 18 -14.69 22.64 31.39
C ASN A 18 -15.16 21.62 32.44
N ASP A 19 -16.14 22.01 33.27
CA ASP A 19 -16.70 21.21 34.36
C ASP A 19 -18.06 20.59 33.99
N THR A 20 -18.43 20.57 32.71
CA THR A 20 -19.69 19.99 32.22
C THR A 20 -19.41 18.88 31.20
N ALA A 21 -20.03 17.72 31.41
CA ALA A 21 -20.07 16.64 30.46
C ALA A 21 -21.43 16.58 29.76
N TYR A 22 -21.41 16.49 28.43
CA TYR A 22 -22.57 16.26 27.58
C TYR A 22 -22.43 14.83 27.06
N ALA A 23 -23.44 14.00 27.25
CA ALA A 23 -23.32 12.56 27.06
C ALA A 23 -24.55 12.00 26.36
N CYS A 24 -24.34 11.13 25.39
CA CYS A 24 -25.41 10.49 24.63
C CYS A 24 -25.66 9.06 25.13
N ASP A 25 -26.90 8.80 25.54
CA ASP A 25 -27.39 7.45 25.83
C ASP A 25 -28.12 6.92 24.59
N ILE A 26 -27.40 6.13 23.79
CA ILE A 26 -27.89 5.60 22.52
C ILE A 26 -29.09 4.67 22.70
N TYR A 27 -29.15 3.91 23.80
CA TYR A 27 -30.19 2.90 23.99
C TYR A 27 -31.51 3.51 24.44
N ASN A 28 -31.46 4.68 25.07
CA ASN A 28 -32.66 5.42 25.49
C ASN A 28 -32.94 6.66 24.64
N GLY A 29 -32.07 7.04 23.70
CA GLY A 29 -32.24 8.25 22.87
C GLY A 29 -32.25 9.54 23.69
N SER A 30 -31.36 9.61 24.70
CA SER A 30 -31.34 10.70 25.69
C SER A 30 -30.01 11.45 25.70
N LEU A 31 -30.10 12.78 25.73
CA LEU A 31 -28.96 13.66 25.98
C LEU A 31 -28.86 13.96 27.48
N PHE A 32 -27.72 13.63 28.08
CA PHE A 32 -27.39 13.93 29.46
C PHE A 32 -26.48 15.17 29.54
N ILE A 33 -26.73 16.02 30.54
CA ILE A 33 -25.82 17.08 30.97
C ILE A 33 -25.44 16.79 32.43
N ILE A 34 -24.15 16.62 32.68
CA ILE A 34 -23.59 16.13 33.95
C ILE A 34 -22.59 17.17 34.48
N ASP A 35 -22.73 17.56 35.74
CA ASP A 35 -21.73 18.36 36.45
C ASP A 35 -20.58 17.44 36.86
N VAL A 36 -19.38 17.78 36.38
CA VAL A 36 -18.13 17.06 36.66
C VAL A 36 -17.09 17.98 37.33
N SER A 37 -17.51 19.13 37.88
CA SER A 37 -16.65 20.05 38.65
C SER A 37 -15.98 19.35 39.83
N ASP A 38 -16.72 18.50 40.55
CA ASP A 38 -16.18 17.53 41.49
C ASP A 38 -15.97 16.18 40.79
N LYS A 39 -14.74 15.95 40.32
CA LYS A 39 -14.32 14.69 39.68
C LYS A 39 -14.48 13.45 40.57
N THR A 40 -14.64 13.62 41.90
CA THR A 40 -14.89 12.51 42.82
C THR A 40 -16.37 12.15 42.95
N ASN A 41 -17.27 13.02 42.48
CA ASN A 41 -18.71 12.84 42.57
C ASN A 41 -19.46 13.56 41.43
N PRO A 42 -19.41 13.05 40.19
CA PRO A 42 -20.23 13.55 39.08
C PRO A 42 -21.73 13.49 39.40
N THR A 43 -22.49 14.52 39.02
CA THR A 43 -23.94 14.57 39.27
C THR A 43 -24.72 14.99 38.03
N THR A 44 -25.78 14.25 37.71
CA THR A 44 -26.69 14.57 36.60
C THR A 44 -27.41 15.89 36.88
N MET A 45 -27.30 16.83 35.94
CA MET A 45 -28.08 18.08 35.93
C MET A 45 -29.34 17.93 35.08
N VAL A 46 -29.22 17.26 33.93
CA VAL A 46 -30.30 17.09 32.96
C VAL A 46 -30.26 15.69 32.35
N GLU A 47 -31.44 15.11 32.17
CA GLU A 47 -31.73 14.04 31.21
C GLU A 47 -32.79 14.58 30.25
N HIS A 48 -32.43 14.78 28.98
CA HIS A 48 -33.33 15.19 27.91
C HIS A 48 -33.59 14.01 26.98
N ASN A 49 -34.65 13.26 27.26
CA ASN A 49 -35.13 12.20 26.38
C ASN A 49 -35.96 12.80 25.23
N TYR A 50 -35.51 12.61 23.99
CA TYR A 50 -36.19 13.11 22.79
C TYR A 50 -36.49 12.02 21.76
N SER A 51 -35.88 10.84 21.91
CA SER A 51 -36.13 9.64 21.11
C SER A 51 -36.16 8.40 22.01
N ASN A 52 -36.39 7.23 21.43
CA ASN A 52 -36.27 5.93 22.13
C ASN A 52 -34.95 5.21 21.83
N TYR A 53 -34.15 5.73 20.90
CA TYR A 53 -32.87 5.19 20.46
C TYR A 53 -32.13 6.29 19.68
N GLY A 54 -30.83 6.13 19.46
CA GLY A 54 -30.12 6.84 18.40
C GLY A 54 -29.10 7.87 18.88
N CYS A 55 -29.33 8.62 19.98
CA CYS A 55 -28.35 9.61 20.49
C CYS A 55 -26.96 8.98 20.61
N HIS A 56 -26.08 9.27 19.65
CA HIS A 56 -24.80 8.58 19.53
C HIS A 56 -23.68 9.51 19.93
N ALA A 57 -23.50 10.63 19.21
CA ALA A 57 -22.46 11.61 19.45
C ALA A 57 -23.05 12.96 19.85
N VAL A 58 -22.30 13.73 20.64
CA VAL A 58 -22.71 15.09 21.02
C VAL A 58 -21.52 16.05 21.01
N TRP A 59 -21.78 17.28 20.58
CA TRP A 59 -20.87 18.41 20.74
C TRP A 59 -21.65 19.68 21.14
N VAL A 60 -20.96 20.69 21.68
CA VAL A 60 -21.60 21.96 22.03
C VAL A 60 -20.88 23.16 21.43
N THR A 61 -21.63 24.23 21.17
CA THR A 61 -21.06 25.50 20.67
C THR A 61 -20.07 26.10 21.66
N ASP A 62 -19.22 27.01 21.18
CA ASP A 62 -18.17 27.63 21.98
C ASP A 62 -18.69 28.39 23.21
N ASP A 63 -19.89 28.93 23.14
CA ASP A 63 -20.60 29.58 24.24
C ASP A 63 -21.51 28.66 25.07
N SER A 64 -21.54 27.35 24.76
CA SER A 64 -22.35 26.32 25.41
C SER A 64 -23.85 26.61 25.40
N LYS A 65 -24.35 27.37 24.43
CA LYS A 65 -25.79 27.63 24.27
C LYS A 65 -26.52 26.56 23.50
N TYR A 66 -25.84 25.87 22.58
CA TYR A 66 -26.46 24.84 21.76
C TYR A 66 -25.70 23.52 21.88
N ALA A 67 -26.45 22.43 21.97
CA ALA A 67 -25.95 21.07 21.85
C ALA A 67 -26.37 20.48 20.50
N VAL A 68 -25.43 19.82 19.83
CA VAL A 68 -25.67 19.14 18.56
C VAL A 68 -25.47 17.66 18.79
N THR A 69 -26.47 16.85 18.45
CA THR A 69 -26.36 15.39 18.48
C THR A 69 -26.28 14.84 17.06
N GLY A 70 -25.50 13.78 16.88
CA GLY A 70 -25.60 12.88 15.73
C GLY A 70 -26.30 11.62 16.21
N ASP A 71 -27.45 11.30 15.61
CA ASP A 71 -28.21 10.11 15.98
C ASP A 71 -27.88 8.91 15.07
N GLU A 72 -27.25 7.88 15.64
CA GLU A 72 -26.82 6.69 14.91
C GLU A 72 -27.95 5.65 14.84
N GLU A 73 -28.87 5.84 13.90
CA GLU A 73 -29.95 4.90 13.62
C GLU A 73 -30.44 4.97 12.16
N ASN A 74 -31.34 4.05 11.79
CA ASN A 74 -31.96 4.09 10.46
C ASN A 74 -32.92 5.29 10.35
N GLY A 75 -32.52 6.29 9.57
CA GLY A 75 -33.18 7.60 9.51
C GLY A 75 -32.68 8.57 10.57
N GLY A 76 -31.48 8.32 11.12
CA GLY A 76 -30.81 9.18 12.07
C GLY A 76 -30.26 10.45 11.42
N TYR A 77 -30.45 11.57 12.11
CA TYR A 77 -30.14 12.92 11.64
C TYR A 77 -29.28 13.67 12.66
N VAL A 78 -28.84 14.85 12.26
CA VAL A 78 -28.27 15.82 13.19
C VAL A 78 -29.41 16.61 13.84
N TYR A 79 -29.40 16.71 15.17
CA TYR A 79 -30.35 17.53 15.92
C TYR A 79 -29.61 18.64 16.66
N ILE A 80 -30.15 19.86 16.61
CA ILE A 80 -29.60 21.02 17.31
C ILE A 80 -30.59 21.42 18.38
N PHE A 81 -30.13 21.49 19.63
CA PHE A 81 -30.91 21.83 20.81
C PHE A 81 -30.42 23.15 21.41
N ASP A 82 -31.34 24.05 21.73
CA ASP A 82 -31.11 25.18 22.64
C ASP A 82 -31.10 24.63 24.08
N ILE A 83 -29.96 24.79 24.75
CA ILE A 83 -29.70 24.30 26.11
C ILE A 83 -29.46 25.45 27.11
N GLN A 84 -29.90 26.66 26.79
CA GLN A 84 -29.71 27.82 27.66
C GLN A 84 -30.57 27.78 28.93
N ASP A 85 -31.67 27.02 28.90
CA ASP A 85 -32.56 26.77 30.03
C ASP A 85 -32.70 25.26 30.23
N PHE A 86 -32.05 24.73 31.27
CA PHE A 86 -32.02 23.30 31.57
C PHE A 86 -33.40 22.72 31.94
N ASP A 87 -34.33 23.57 32.39
CA ASP A 87 -35.72 23.16 32.65
C ASP A 87 -36.55 23.10 31.35
N ASN A 88 -36.04 23.63 30.24
CA ASN A 88 -36.76 23.78 28.97
C ASN A 88 -35.83 23.71 27.74
N ILE A 89 -35.26 22.53 27.50
CA ILE A 89 -34.47 22.25 26.30
C ILE A 89 -35.39 22.10 25.08
N ASN A 90 -35.07 22.80 24.00
CA ASN A 90 -35.87 22.79 22.76
C ASN A 90 -35.00 22.45 21.56
N MET A 91 -35.47 21.53 20.71
CA MET A 91 -34.87 21.30 19.40
C MET A 91 -35.17 22.48 18.47
N VAL A 92 -34.13 23.15 17.97
CA VAL A 92 -34.23 24.34 17.12
C VAL A 92 -34.06 24.02 15.64
N ALA A 93 -33.34 22.95 15.30
CA ALA A 93 -33.18 22.48 13.94
C ALA A 93 -32.93 20.97 13.86
N THR A 94 -33.27 20.41 12.71
CA THR A 94 -32.88 19.07 12.26
C THR A 94 -32.15 19.24 10.95
N TRP A 95 -30.99 18.60 10.80
CA TRP A 95 -30.20 18.66 9.57
C TRP A 95 -29.85 17.26 9.07
N TYR A 96 -29.90 17.13 7.74
CA TYR A 96 -29.49 15.96 6.99
C TYR A 96 -29.09 16.40 5.57
N PRO A 97 -28.18 15.68 4.88
CA PRO A 97 -27.75 16.05 3.54
C PRO A 97 -28.87 15.86 2.51
N ASP A 98 -28.86 16.65 1.44
CA ASP A 98 -29.79 16.51 0.30
C ASP A 98 -29.36 15.35 -0.61
N GLU A 99 -29.45 14.14 -0.07
CA GLU A 99 -29.00 12.91 -0.73
C GLU A 99 -30.13 11.86 -0.85
N PRO A 100 -30.11 11.00 -1.88
CA PRO A 100 -31.14 10.00 -2.08
C PRO A 100 -31.20 9.00 -0.92
N GLU A 101 -32.40 8.69 -0.45
CA GLU A 101 -32.67 7.70 0.62
C GLU A 101 -32.14 8.06 2.01
N VAL A 102 -31.88 9.35 2.29
CA VAL A 102 -31.36 9.82 3.59
C VAL A 102 -32.18 9.34 4.80
N GLN A 103 -33.49 9.13 4.64
CA GLN A 103 -34.37 8.56 5.65
C GLN A 103 -34.07 7.09 6.04
N ASN A 104 -33.19 6.43 5.30
CA ASN A 104 -32.74 5.06 5.55
C ASN A 104 -31.24 5.00 5.91
N LYS A 105 -30.60 6.17 6.13
CA LYS A 105 -29.17 6.29 6.44
C LYS A 105 -28.97 6.79 7.87
N SER A 106 -27.73 6.78 8.32
CA SER A 106 -27.33 7.13 9.67
C SER A 106 -26.23 8.18 9.63
N VAL A 107 -26.30 9.12 10.55
CA VAL A 107 -25.16 9.95 10.94
C VAL A 107 -24.37 9.19 12.02
N HIS A 108 -23.11 9.56 12.23
CA HIS A 108 -22.25 9.00 13.28
C HIS A 108 -21.75 10.09 14.24
N ASN A 109 -20.71 10.83 13.84
CA ASN A 109 -20.06 11.83 14.68
C ASN A 109 -20.38 13.26 14.25
N VAL A 110 -20.38 14.16 15.23
CA VAL A 110 -20.58 15.59 15.08
C VAL A 110 -19.50 16.33 15.86
N LEU A 111 -18.82 17.28 15.23
CA LEU A 111 -17.79 18.12 15.86
C LEU A 111 -17.98 19.57 15.43
N ILE A 112 -17.97 20.52 16.36
CA ILE A 112 -18.07 21.94 16.04
C ILE A 112 -16.71 22.61 16.19
N LYS A 113 -16.27 23.31 15.14
CA LYS A 113 -15.11 24.20 15.17
C LYS A 113 -15.54 25.55 14.59
N ASP A 114 -15.41 26.59 15.41
CA ASP A 114 -15.96 27.92 15.12
C ASP A 114 -17.48 27.81 14.80
N ASP A 115 -17.93 28.39 13.70
CA ASP A 115 -19.32 28.33 13.24
C ASP A 115 -19.61 27.14 12.31
N LEU A 116 -18.68 26.18 12.19
CA LEU A 116 -18.81 25.02 11.31
C LEU A 116 -19.02 23.72 12.10
N LEU A 117 -20.03 22.97 11.69
CA LEU A 117 -20.29 21.61 12.10
C LEU A 117 -19.70 20.62 11.08
N TYR A 118 -18.79 19.78 11.54
CA TYR A 118 -18.20 18.68 10.80
C TYR A 118 -18.91 17.39 11.17
N VAL A 119 -19.46 16.71 10.16
CA VAL A 119 -20.30 15.53 10.36
C VAL A 119 -19.66 14.34 9.66
N SER A 120 -19.54 13.23 10.38
CA SER A 120 -19.34 11.92 9.77
C SER A 120 -20.67 11.28 9.48
N TYR A 121 -21.00 11.13 8.21
CA TYR A 121 -22.31 10.67 7.77
C TYR A 121 -22.22 9.36 6.98
N TYR A 122 -21.43 8.41 7.48
CA TYR A 122 -21.33 7.06 6.91
C TYR A 122 -21.26 7.06 5.38
N VAL A 123 -22.31 6.58 4.72
CA VAL A 123 -22.36 6.39 3.25
C VAL A 123 -22.36 7.69 2.47
N TYR A 124 -22.54 8.82 3.15
CA TYR A 124 -22.50 10.16 2.58
C TYR A 124 -21.18 10.88 2.87
N GLY A 125 -20.21 10.23 3.49
CA GLY A 125 -18.89 10.80 3.68
C GLY A 125 -18.84 11.89 4.76
N THR A 126 -17.87 12.79 4.62
CA THR A 126 -17.68 13.94 5.50
C THR A 126 -18.50 15.13 5.01
N ARG A 127 -19.30 15.72 5.89
CA ARG A 127 -20.12 16.91 5.60
C ARG A 127 -19.66 18.09 6.45
N ILE A 128 -19.75 19.30 5.90
CA ILE A 128 -19.42 20.55 6.57
C ILE A 128 -20.63 21.46 6.47
N VAL A 129 -21.16 21.87 7.62
CA VAL A 129 -22.41 22.60 7.75
C VAL A 129 -22.15 23.89 8.52
N ASP A 130 -22.48 25.03 7.93
CA ASP A 130 -22.51 26.33 8.62
C ASP A 130 -23.68 26.36 9.59
N ILE A 131 -23.37 26.58 10.87
CA ILE A 131 -24.31 26.69 11.98
C ILE A 131 -24.21 28.04 12.70
N SER A 132 -23.70 29.09 12.03
CA SER A 132 -23.68 30.47 12.53
C SER A 132 -25.08 30.99 12.89
N ASP A 133 -26.11 30.48 12.20
CA ASP A 133 -27.50 30.52 12.63
C ASP A 133 -27.99 29.09 12.95
N PRO A 134 -28.00 28.67 14.22
CA PRO A 134 -28.42 27.33 14.64
C PRO A 134 -29.86 26.96 14.26
N TYR A 135 -30.70 27.93 13.92
CA TYR A 135 -32.08 27.69 13.45
C TYR A 135 -32.13 27.36 11.95
N ASN A 136 -31.06 27.65 11.19
CA ASN A 136 -31.01 27.50 9.74
C ASN A 136 -29.65 26.91 9.29
N PRO A 137 -29.29 25.68 9.72
CA PRO A 137 -28.04 25.04 9.32
C PRO A 137 -27.96 24.83 7.80
N THR A 138 -26.83 25.18 7.19
CA THR A 138 -26.63 25.14 5.73
C THR A 138 -25.38 24.35 5.37
N GLU A 139 -25.47 23.35 4.49
CA GLU A 139 -24.29 22.62 4.01
C GLU A 139 -23.41 23.55 3.15
N VAL A 140 -22.12 23.62 3.47
CA VAL A 140 -21.14 24.49 2.79
C VAL A 140 -19.98 23.73 2.15
N GLY A 141 -19.93 22.40 2.34
CA GLY A 141 -18.98 21.52 1.70
C GLY A 141 -19.22 20.07 2.07
N TYR A 142 -18.82 19.15 1.18
CA TYR A 142 -18.80 17.74 1.49
C TYR A 142 -17.73 17.03 0.67
N TYR A 143 -17.34 15.85 1.14
CA TYR A 143 -16.58 14.89 0.34
C TYR A 143 -17.02 13.47 0.71
N ASP A 144 -17.37 12.69 -0.31
CA ASP A 144 -17.75 11.28 -0.19
C ASP A 144 -16.84 10.39 -1.03
N TRP A 145 -16.25 9.39 -0.38
CA TRP A 145 -15.34 8.40 -0.96
C TRP A 145 -15.97 7.01 -1.03
N TYR A 146 -17.14 6.81 -0.43
CA TYR A 146 -17.75 5.50 -0.32
C TYR A 146 -18.26 5.04 -1.70
N PRO A 147 -17.78 3.90 -2.24
CA PRO A 147 -18.24 3.42 -3.53
C PRO A 147 -19.66 2.84 -3.41
N GLY A 148 -20.66 3.71 -3.52
CA GLY A 148 -22.08 3.35 -3.51
C GLY A 148 -22.84 4.05 -2.40
N GLN A 149 -24.06 3.57 -2.13
CA GLN A 149 -24.98 4.15 -1.13
C GLN A 149 -25.68 3.04 -0.33
N ASN A 150 -25.03 1.89 -0.17
CA ASN A 150 -25.59 0.71 0.49
C ASN A 150 -25.13 0.61 1.95
N GLY A 151 -26.01 0.06 2.80
CA GLY A 151 -25.73 -0.11 4.22
C GLY A 151 -26.08 1.13 5.04
N LEU A 152 -25.92 0.96 6.35
CA LEU A 152 -26.23 1.95 7.38
C LEU A 152 -24.97 2.48 8.05
N TYR A 153 -23.98 1.61 8.25
CA TYR A 153 -22.73 1.89 8.98
C TYR A 153 -21.49 1.74 8.09
N SER A 154 -21.65 1.92 6.78
CA SER A 154 -20.57 1.84 5.79
C SER A 154 -20.09 3.25 5.44
N GLY A 155 -18.83 3.43 5.06
CA GLY A 155 -18.31 4.75 4.66
C GLY A 155 -17.62 5.50 5.81
N ASN A 156 -17.78 6.82 5.86
CA ASN A 156 -17.08 7.68 6.80
C ASN A 156 -17.51 7.45 8.25
N TRP A 157 -16.56 7.01 9.08
CA TRP A 157 -16.77 6.76 10.50
C TRP A 157 -16.35 7.95 11.37
N GLY A 158 -15.24 8.60 11.02
CA GLY A 158 -14.69 9.69 11.82
C GLY A 158 -14.28 10.87 10.97
N VAL A 159 -14.49 12.07 11.50
CA VAL A 159 -14.00 13.34 10.98
C VAL A 159 -13.32 14.06 12.14
N TYR A 160 -12.22 14.75 11.89
CA TYR A 160 -11.48 15.49 12.90
C TYR A 160 -10.94 16.81 12.33
N PRO A 161 -11.49 17.98 12.71
CA PRO A 161 -11.10 19.28 12.18
C PRO A 161 -10.09 20.06 13.07
N PHE A 162 -9.70 19.53 14.23
CA PHE A 162 -8.85 20.24 15.22
C PHE A 162 -7.36 19.93 15.04
N THR A 163 -6.86 20.08 13.82
CA THR A 163 -5.43 19.95 13.50
C THR A 163 -4.73 21.31 13.57
N GLU A 164 -3.46 21.33 13.97
CA GLU A 164 -2.65 22.56 14.01
C GLU A 164 -2.37 23.13 12.61
N ASN A 165 -2.35 22.26 11.58
CA ASN A 165 -2.13 22.63 10.18
C ASN A 165 -3.41 23.08 9.44
N GLY A 166 -4.57 23.04 10.10
CA GLY A 166 -5.85 23.44 9.52
C GLY A 166 -6.50 22.41 8.59
N LEU A 167 -5.91 21.22 8.45
CA LEU A 167 -6.46 20.13 7.67
C LEU A 167 -7.57 19.37 8.44
N ILE A 168 -8.41 18.68 7.69
CA ILE A 168 -9.48 17.83 8.23
C ILE A 168 -9.08 16.38 7.95
N TYR A 169 -9.05 15.57 9.00
CA TYR A 169 -8.75 14.13 8.89
C TYR A 169 -10.05 13.35 8.90
N SER A 170 -10.18 12.38 8.00
CA SER A 170 -11.38 11.58 7.83
C SER A 170 -11.04 10.11 7.65
N THR A 171 -11.78 9.23 8.31
CA THR A 171 -11.57 7.78 8.29
C THR A 171 -12.80 7.05 7.77
N ASP A 172 -12.56 5.99 7.01
CA ASP A 172 -13.60 5.13 6.49
C ASP A 172 -13.64 3.78 7.23
N TYR A 173 -14.81 3.37 7.73
CA TYR A 173 -14.99 2.09 8.44
C TYR A 173 -14.80 0.87 7.55
N THR A 174 -15.12 1.01 6.26
CA THR A 174 -15.12 -0.09 5.28
C THR A 174 -13.74 -0.38 4.69
N GLY A 175 -12.71 0.36 5.09
CA GLY A 175 -11.33 0.14 4.67
C GLY A 175 -10.91 0.92 3.42
N ASN A 176 -11.68 1.94 3.00
CA ASN A 176 -11.32 2.75 1.82
C ASN A 176 -10.12 3.68 2.08
N GLY A 177 -9.78 3.95 3.35
CA GLY A 177 -8.53 4.61 3.73
C GLY A 177 -8.66 5.73 4.77
N PHE A 178 -7.59 6.53 4.84
CA PHE A 178 -7.46 7.74 5.65
C PHE A 178 -7.32 8.93 4.71
N PHE A 179 -8.20 9.90 4.84
CA PHE A 179 -8.32 11.04 3.95
C PHE A 179 -7.94 12.33 4.66
N ILE A 180 -7.21 13.19 3.96
CA ILE A 180 -6.77 14.49 4.45
C ILE A 180 -7.35 15.55 3.51
N MET A 181 -8.14 16.47 4.05
CA MET A 181 -8.84 17.51 3.29
C MET A 181 -8.48 18.90 3.82
N SER A 182 -8.74 19.93 3.00
CA SER A 182 -8.77 21.33 3.41
C SER A 182 -10.14 21.93 3.10
N TYR A 183 -10.60 22.83 3.97
CA TYR A 183 -11.80 23.64 3.73
C TYR A 183 -11.62 25.05 4.31
N PRO A 184 -12.04 26.11 3.59
CA PRO A 184 -12.47 26.08 2.18
C PRO A 184 -11.29 25.80 1.24
N TYR A 185 -11.58 25.34 0.02
CA TYR A 185 -10.56 25.17 -1.01
C TYR A 185 -10.12 26.55 -1.52
N MET A 186 -8.94 27.01 -1.09
CA MET A 186 -8.36 28.31 -1.45
C MET A 186 -7.30 28.20 -2.56
N GLY A 187 -7.15 27.01 -3.14
CA GLY A 187 -6.12 26.64 -4.10
C GLY A 187 -5.07 25.73 -3.47
N GLU A 188 -4.32 25.03 -4.32
CA GLU A 188 -3.28 24.09 -3.92
C GLU A 188 -1.95 24.40 -4.62
N ILE A 189 -0.85 24.22 -3.89
CA ILE A 189 0.50 24.43 -4.41
C ILE A 189 1.06 23.06 -4.77
N GLY A 190 1.52 22.88 -6.02
CA GLY A 190 2.15 21.68 -6.54
C GLY A 190 3.66 21.85 -6.72
N PHE A 191 4.52 20.99 -6.15
CA PHE A 191 5.95 20.92 -6.53
C PHE A 191 6.60 19.60 -6.13
N GLU A 192 7.70 19.25 -6.81
CA GLU A 192 8.61 18.18 -6.39
C GLU A 192 9.55 18.67 -5.28
N GLU A 193 9.75 17.84 -4.26
CA GLU A 193 10.67 18.16 -3.17
C GLU A 193 12.11 18.31 -3.68
N ILE A 194 12.85 19.21 -3.05
CA ILE A 194 14.24 19.46 -3.40
C ILE A 194 15.06 18.35 -2.72
N LEU A 195 15.82 17.60 -3.51
CA LEU A 195 16.75 16.59 -2.99
C LEU A 195 17.92 17.24 -2.25
N ASP A 196 18.61 16.45 -1.43
CA ASP A 196 19.85 16.88 -0.82
C ASP A 196 20.85 17.29 -1.93
N THR A 197 21.77 18.21 -1.62
CA THR A 197 22.74 18.66 -2.62
C THR A 197 24.03 19.17 -2.03
N GLU A 198 25.14 18.86 -2.68
CA GLU A 198 26.43 19.45 -2.31
C GLU A 198 26.57 20.91 -2.77
N ASN A 199 25.65 21.40 -3.61
CA ASN A 199 25.66 22.78 -4.08
C ASN A 199 25.19 23.75 -2.98
N ASN A 200 26.14 24.33 -2.25
CA ASN A 200 25.89 25.32 -1.20
C ASN A 200 26.10 26.77 -1.62
N VAL A 201 26.28 27.07 -2.90
CA VAL A 201 26.61 28.42 -3.41
C VAL A 201 25.69 28.90 -4.51
N ASP A 202 25.36 28.04 -5.46
CA ASP A 202 24.57 28.43 -6.63
C ASP A 202 23.07 28.34 -6.33
N PRO A 203 22.22 29.17 -6.96
CA PRO A 203 20.78 29.13 -6.75
C PRO A 203 20.17 27.76 -7.08
N ILE A 204 19.42 27.21 -6.13
CA ILE A 204 18.68 25.95 -6.28
C ILE A 204 17.27 26.29 -6.75
N SER A 205 16.92 25.85 -7.96
CA SER A 205 15.65 26.21 -8.59
C SER A 205 14.50 25.30 -8.13
N ILE A 206 13.31 25.87 -8.00
CA ILE A 206 12.07 25.15 -7.75
C ILE A 206 11.04 25.51 -8.82
N THR A 207 10.29 24.51 -9.29
CA THR A 207 9.16 24.70 -10.20
C THR A 207 7.88 24.36 -9.46
N VAL A 208 6.96 25.32 -9.41
CA VAL A 208 5.70 25.23 -8.69
C VAL A 208 4.53 25.32 -9.66
N SER A 209 3.58 24.41 -9.58
CA SER A 209 2.26 24.55 -10.16
C SER A 209 1.27 25.07 -9.12
N ILE A 210 0.20 25.72 -9.56
CA ILE A 210 -0.87 26.19 -8.69
C ILE A 210 -2.17 25.66 -9.27
N ASP A 211 -2.92 24.94 -8.45
CA ASP A 211 -4.33 24.64 -8.73
C ASP A 211 -5.16 25.75 -8.10
N GLU A 212 -5.91 26.50 -8.92
CA GLU A 212 -6.59 27.71 -8.48
C GLU A 212 -8.01 27.40 -8.00
N SER A 213 -8.40 28.04 -6.89
CA SER A 213 -9.79 28.03 -6.45
C SER A 213 -10.66 28.95 -7.33
N PRO A 214 -11.86 28.51 -7.75
CA PRO A 214 -12.80 29.37 -8.47
C PRO A 214 -13.38 30.49 -7.59
N ASP A 215 -13.35 30.31 -6.26
CA ASP A 215 -14.00 31.23 -5.30
C ASP A 215 -13.00 32.18 -4.62
N TYR A 216 -11.71 31.83 -4.62
CA TYR A 216 -10.66 32.58 -3.93
C TYR A 216 -9.55 32.99 -4.90
N ASN A 217 -9.66 34.20 -5.46
CA ASN A 217 -8.63 34.74 -6.36
C ASN A 217 -7.29 34.91 -5.64
N ILE A 218 -6.20 34.48 -6.28
CA ILE A 218 -4.83 34.53 -5.75
C ILE A 218 -4.18 35.90 -5.95
N ASP A 219 -3.53 36.44 -4.92
CA ASP A 219 -2.59 37.56 -5.05
C ASP A 219 -1.20 37.01 -5.44
N TYR A 220 -0.95 36.90 -6.74
CA TYR A 220 0.32 36.38 -7.27
C TYR A 220 1.55 37.20 -6.86
N SER A 221 1.41 38.44 -6.38
CA SER A 221 2.54 39.20 -5.84
C SER A 221 3.06 38.64 -4.51
N SER A 222 2.22 37.86 -3.83
CA SER A 222 2.53 37.19 -2.56
C SER A 222 3.10 35.77 -2.72
N LEU A 223 3.05 35.19 -3.94
CA LEU A 223 3.54 33.84 -4.22
C LEU A 223 5.07 33.80 -4.07
N LYS A 224 5.54 33.15 -3.01
CA LYS A 224 6.94 33.13 -2.60
C LYS A 224 7.36 31.77 -2.07
N ILE A 225 8.63 31.44 -2.27
CA ILE A 225 9.33 30.41 -1.53
C ILE A 225 10.02 31.08 -0.35
N TYR A 226 9.91 30.48 0.82
CA TYR A 226 10.53 30.92 2.07
C TYR A 226 11.48 29.83 2.53
N TRP A 227 12.67 30.21 2.99
CA TRP A 227 13.64 29.25 3.48
C TRP A 227 14.54 29.83 4.57
N GLY A 228 15.30 28.94 5.20
CA GLY A 228 16.43 29.28 6.04
C GLY A 228 17.12 28.03 6.57
N ILE A 229 18.21 28.21 7.32
CA ILE A 229 19.04 27.12 7.84
C ILE A 229 18.74 26.90 9.33
N ASP A 230 18.88 25.65 9.80
CA ASP A 230 18.74 25.28 11.22
C ASP A 230 17.42 25.78 11.86
N GLN A 231 16.30 25.42 11.23
CA GLN A 231 14.91 25.72 11.63
C GLN A 231 14.49 27.21 11.60
N THR A 232 15.39 28.14 11.27
CA THR A 232 15.06 29.57 11.25
C THR A 232 14.78 30.02 9.83
N ILE A 233 13.52 30.17 9.45
CA ILE A 233 13.12 30.77 8.16
C ILE A 233 13.42 32.28 8.16
N SER A 234 14.40 32.71 7.40
CA SER A 234 14.90 34.09 7.37
C SER A 234 14.73 34.79 6.02
N ASP A 235 14.60 34.02 4.94
CA ASP A 235 14.70 34.53 3.57
C ASP A 235 13.51 34.09 2.71
N SER A 236 13.30 34.81 1.60
CA SER A 236 12.27 34.48 0.62
C SER A 236 12.55 35.05 -0.77
N THR A 237 12.00 34.41 -1.79
CA THR A 237 12.06 34.83 -3.20
C THR A 237 10.68 34.73 -3.81
N THR A 238 10.28 35.73 -4.60
CA THR A 238 9.05 35.71 -5.38
C THR A 238 9.17 34.74 -6.54
N LEU A 239 8.17 33.88 -6.74
CA LEU A 239 8.12 33.01 -7.91
C LEU A 239 7.58 33.77 -9.11
N THR A 240 8.14 33.49 -10.28
CA THR A 240 7.80 34.17 -11.53
C THR A 240 7.15 33.20 -12.51
N SER A 241 6.13 33.65 -13.23
CA SER A 241 5.42 32.82 -14.21
C SER A 241 6.34 32.34 -15.33
N SER A 242 6.31 31.05 -15.62
CA SER A 242 7.03 30.39 -16.71
C SER A 242 6.15 29.28 -17.31
N GLY A 243 5.47 29.60 -18.42
CA GLY A 243 4.49 28.70 -19.02
C GLY A 243 3.29 28.52 -18.09
N ASN A 244 2.96 27.27 -17.75
CA ASN A 244 1.88 26.92 -16.82
C ASN A 244 2.35 26.83 -15.36
N ASN A 245 3.63 27.07 -15.09
CA ASN A 245 4.23 26.95 -13.77
C ASN A 245 4.83 28.28 -13.31
N TYR A 246 5.34 28.28 -12.09
CA TYR A 246 6.02 29.38 -11.44
C TYR A 246 7.41 28.92 -11.00
N ILE A 247 8.43 29.69 -11.33
CA ILE A 247 9.83 29.36 -11.02
C ILE A 247 10.36 30.34 -9.99
N GLY A 248 10.98 29.79 -8.95
CA GLY A 248 11.75 30.54 -7.96
C GLY A 248 13.06 29.84 -7.67
N SER A 249 13.85 30.41 -6.78
CA SER A 249 15.06 29.76 -6.29
C SER A 249 15.34 30.08 -4.83
N ILE A 250 15.92 29.08 -4.17
CA ILE A 250 16.64 29.23 -2.90
C ILE A 250 18.04 29.68 -3.25
N THR A 251 18.54 30.74 -2.61
CA THR A 251 19.94 31.16 -2.74
C THR A 251 20.67 30.83 -1.43
N PRO A 252 21.48 29.76 -1.41
CA PRO A 252 22.27 29.39 -0.25
C PRO A 252 23.23 30.49 0.20
N THR A 253 23.65 30.45 1.47
CA THR A 253 24.59 31.43 2.04
C THR A 253 26.06 31.00 1.93
N GLY A 254 26.36 29.85 1.33
CA GLY A 254 27.68 29.21 1.39
C GLY A 254 27.91 28.35 2.62
N GLN A 255 26.92 28.24 3.52
CA GLN A 255 27.00 27.44 4.74
C GLN A 255 26.36 26.06 4.52
N ASN A 256 27.01 25.01 5.05
CA ASN A 256 26.43 23.67 5.10
C ASN A 256 25.42 23.58 6.24
N GLY A 257 24.41 22.73 6.07
CA GLY A 257 23.39 22.46 7.09
C GLY A 257 22.08 21.98 6.48
N THR A 258 21.02 21.96 7.29
CA THR A 258 19.69 21.57 6.83
C THR A 258 18.89 22.82 6.48
N ILE A 259 18.45 22.91 5.22
CA ILE A 259 17.56 23.96 4.75
C ILE A 259 16.14 23.56 5.06
N HIS A 260 15.40 24.44 5.74
CA HIS A 260 13.98 24.34 5.94
C HIS A 260 13.29 25.26 4.95
N TYR A 261 12.27 24.79 4.23
CA TYR A 261 11.58 25.63 3.25
C TYR A 261 10.10 25.30 3.11
N TYR A 262 9.36 26.27 2.60
CA TYR A 262 7.95 26.12 2.21
C TYR A 262 7.59 27.14 1.14
N VAL A 263 6.51 26.89 0.41
CA VAL A 263 5.94 27.84 -0.56
C VAL A 263 4.62 28.35 -0.03
N ALA A 264 4.32 29.63 -0.23
CA ALA A 264 3.05 30.20 0.17
C ALA A 264 2.59 31.32 -0.76
N PHE A 265 1.27 31.48 -0.84
CA PHE A 265 0.62 32.66 -1.39
C PHE A 265 -0.50 33.12 -0.46
N ASN A 266 -1.00 34.32 -0.70
CA ASN A 266 -2.21 34.83 -0.11
C ASN A 266 -3.28 34.99 -1.19
N THR A 267 -4.53 34.82 -0.82
CA THR A 267 -5.67 35.23 -1.63
C THR A 267 -5.79 36.76 -1.62
N THR A 268 -6.54 37.32 -2.56
CA THR A 268 -6.87 38.75 -2.60
C THR A 268 -7.75 39.23 -1.45
N SER A 269 -8.45 38.31 -0.78
CA SER A 269 -9.21 38.54 0.46
C SER A 269 -8.36 38.48 1.74
N GLY A 270 -7.13 37.96 1.64
CA GLY A 270 -6.12 38.03 2.70
C GLY A 270 -5.86 36.71 3.44
N GLU A 271 -6.52 35.62 3.06
CA GLU A 271 -6.21 34.28 3.58
C GLU A 271 -4.87 33.79 3.02
N ARG A 272 -4.20 32.89 3.75
CA ARG A 272 -2.86 32.37 3.40
C ARG A 272 -2.93 30.88 3.12
N VAL A 273 -2.38 30.47 1.98
CA VAL A 273 -2.19 29.07 1.58
C VAL A 273 -0.71 28.74 1.63
N THR A 274 -0.37 27.60 2.22
CA THR A 274 1.03 27.16 2.37
C THR A 274 1.18 25.71 1.94
N ARG A 275 2.34 25.38 1.38
CA ARG A 275 2.80 24.00 1.19
C ARG A 275 4.18 23.82 1.84
N PRO A 276 4.29 22.98 2.89
CA PRO A 276 3.22 22.15 3.45
C PRO A 276 2.18 23.02 4.19
N TYR A 277 0.98 22.49 4.41
CA TYR A 277 -0.04 23.17 5.20
C TYR A 277 0.43 23.39 6.65
N GLY A 278 0.13 24.55 7.23
CA GLY A 278 0.56 24.91 8.59
C GLY A 278 1.96 25.53 8.68
N ALA A 279 2.57 25.90 7.54
CA ALA A 279 3.83 26.64 7.56
C ALA A 279 3.67 28.01 8.26
N PRO A 280 4.68 28.49 9.03
CA PRO A 280 6.07 28.00 9.07
C PRO A 280 6.33 26.83 10.04
N TYR A 281 5.34 26.37 10.80
CA TYR A 281 5.53 25.27 11.77
C TYR A 281 5.74 23.92 11.08
N ALA A 282 5.13 23.73 9.91
CA ALA A 282 5.45 22.66 8.98
C ALA A 282 6.36 23.19 7.85
N ASN A 283 7.39 22.44 7.47
CA ASN A 283 8.31 22.76 6.38
C ASN A 283 8.90 21.47 5.80
N PHE A 284 9.34 21.55 4.54
CA PHE A 284 10.19 20.54 3.93
C PHE A 284 11.64 20.79 4.30
N THR A 285 12.46 19.75 4.23
CA THR A 285 13.87 19.82 4.54
C THR A 285 14.72 19.12 3.50
N PHE A 286 15.89 19.69 3.21
CA PHE A 286 16.97 19.01 2.50
C PHE A 286 18.32 19.48 3.05
N ASN A 287 19.33 18.64 2.93
CA ASN A 287 20.69 18.93 3.37
C ASN A 287 21.49 19.59 2.26
N ILE A 288 22.32 20.55 2.66
CA ILE A 288 23.22 21.26 1.77
C ILE A 288 24.67 21.13 2.24
N GLY A 289 25.56 20.78 1.32
CA GLY A 289 26.98 20.56 1.60
C GLY A 289 27.41 19.10 1.38
N THR A 290 28.63 18.76 1.80
CA THR A 290 29.23 17.44 1.56
C THR A 290 28.32 16.31 2.02
N ASP A 291 28.08 15.37 1.11
CA ASP A 291 27.30 14.20 1.42
C ASP A 291 28.15 13.06 2.01
N TYR A 292 27.61 12.43 3.05
CA TYR A 292 28.22 11.29 3.75
C TYR A 292 27.23 10.13 3.90
N VAL A 293 26.08 10.23 3.23
CA VAL A 293 25.05 9.20 3.27
C VAL A 293 25.45 8.17 2.23
N ASN A 294 25.51 6.90 2.65
CA ASN A 294 25.74 5.85 1.69
C ASN A 294 24.42 5.54 0.97
N PRO A 295 24.47 5.12 -0.30
CA PRO A 295 23.29 4.59 -0.97
C PRO A 295 22.70 3.39 -0.21
N GLU A 296 21.43 3.11 -0.44
CA GLU A 296 20.72 1.93 0.07
C GLU A 296 20.31 1.05 -1.10
N ILE A 297 20.55 -0.27 -0.98
CA ILE A 297 20.08 -1.27 -1.93
C ILE A 297 18.99 -2.09 -1.26
N GLU A 298 17.74 -1.85 -1.66
CA GLU A 298 16.56 -2.35 -0.97
C GLU A 298 16.21 -3.80 -1.36
N LEU A 299 16.47 -4.15 -2.62
CA LEU A 299 16.10 -5.44 -3.20
C LEU A 299 17.10 -5.84 -4.26
N ILE A 300 17.41 -7.13 -4.32
CA ILE A 300 18.12 -7.79 -5.43
C ILE A 300 17.33 -9.05 -5.85
N THR A 301 17.25 -9.33 -7.16
CA THR A 301 16.59 -10.53 -7.68
C THR A 301 17.15 -11.80 -7.05
N ASP A 302 16.26 -12.70 -6.61
CA ASP A 302 16.63 -14.02 -6.10
C ASP A 302 16.47 -15.07 -7.21
N LEU A 303 17.61 -15.55 -7.72
CA LEU A 303 17.67 -16.60 -8.74
C LEU A 303 17.52 -17.98 -8.10
N ALA A 304 16.64 -18.81 -8.68
CA ALA A 304 16.52 -20.22 -8.29
C ALA A 304 17.80 -21.02 -8.65
N ASP A 305 17.93 -22.20 -8.05
CA ASP A 305 18.96 -23.17 -8.44
C ASP A 305 18.88 -23.50 -9.93
N GLN A 306 20.05 -23.61 -10.57
CA GLN A 306 20.16 -23.81 -12.00
C GLN A 306 20.64 -25.22 -12.32
N PHE A 307 20.24 -25.78 -13.46
CA PHE A 307 20.59 -27.15 -13.85
C PHE A 307 21.67 -27.21 -14.93
N TYR A 308 21.68 -26.24 -15.84
CA TYR A 308 22.63 -26.22 -16.95
C TYR A 308 23.99 -25.66 -16.50
N PRO A 309 25.12 -26.19 -17.02
CA PRO A 309 26.46 -25.77 -16.63
C PRO A 309 26.85 -24.38 -17.17
N SER A 310 26.05 -23.83 -18.09
CA SER A 310 26.23 -22.48 -18.64
C SER A 310 24.87 -21.79 -18.67
N GLY A 311 24.85 -20.49 -18.40
CA GLY A 311 23.62 -19.71 -18.35
C GLY A 311 23.88 -18.21 -18.27
N SER A 312 22.84 -17.42 -18.55
CA SER A 312 22.85 -15.97 -18.47
C SER A 312 21.50 -15.51 -17.93
N TYR A 313 21.50 -14.72 -16.86
CA TYR A 313 20.30 -14.31 -16.15
C TYR A 313 20.35 -12.82 -15.84
N GLU A 314 19.21 -12.16 -16.00
CA GLU A 314 19.03 -10.78 -15.55
C GLU A 314 18.89 -10.78 -14.03
N VAL A 315 19.65 -9.90 -13.38
CA VAL A 315 19.54 -9.61 -11.96
C VAL A 315 19.19 -8.13 -11.86
N ALA A 316 18.02 -7.84 -11.32
CA ALA A 316 17.54 -6.49 -11.09
C ALA A 316 17.72 -6.10 -9.62
N SER A 317 17.88 -4.81 -9.38
CA SER A 317 17.99 -4.23 -8.03
C SER A 317 17.33 -2.87 -7.95
N ILE A 318 16.85 -2.52 -6.76
CA ILE A 318 16.40 -1.16 -6.41
C ILE A 318 17.50 -0.53 -5.56
N ALA A 319 18.01 0.63 -6.00
CA ALA A 319 18.99 1.41 -5.25
C ALA A 319 18.53 2.86 -5.15
N SER A 320 18.69 3.46 -3.98
CA SER A 320 18.27 4.83 -3.68
C SER A 320 19.32 5.55 -2.85
N ASP A 321 19.35 6.89 -2.95
CA ASP A 321 20.26 7.76 -2.21
C ASP A 321 19.66 9.16 -2.10
N ASN A 322 20.05 9.93 -1.09
CA ASN A 322 19.51 11.26 -0.79
C ASN A 322 19.85 12.32 -1.86
N ILE A 323 20.95 12.15 -2.60
CA ILE A 323 21.33 13.03 -3.71
C ILE A 323 21.30 12.31 -5.08
N GLY A 324 21.18 10.99 -5.07
CA GLY A 324 20.92 10.14 -6.23
C GLY A 324 22.03 9.14 -6.52
N ILE A 325 21.73 8.17 -7.37
CA ILE A 325 22.65 7.09 -7.75
C ILE A 325 23.40 7.44 -9.04
N SER A 326 24.72 7.25 -9.02
CA SER A 326 25.61 7.43 -10.18
C SER A 326 25.73 6.15 -10.99
N MET A 327 25.94 5.01 -10.33
CA MET A 327 26.05 3.71 -10.99
C MET A 327 25.75 2.56 -10.03
N VAL A 328 25.33 1.43 -10.62
CA VAL A 328 25.23 0.14 -9.93
C VAL A 328 26.02 -0.91 -10.71
N GLU A 329 26.82 -1.71 -10.01
CA GLU A 329 27.61 -2.79 -10.58
C GLU A 329 27.22 -4.13 -9.95
N LEU A 330 26.97 -5.13 -10.78
CA LEU A 330 26.67 -6.50 -10.38
C LEU A 330 27.96 -7.30 -10.32
N PHE A 331 28.18 -8.00 -9.21
CA PHE A 331 29.31 -8.90 -9.00
C PHE A 331 28.83 -10.33 -8.77
N TRP A 332 29.60 -11.30 -9.28
CA TRP A 332 29.35 -12.72 -8.98
C TRP A 332 30.62 -13.54 -9.03
N GLN A 333 30.62 -14.67 -8.34
CA GLN A 333 31.71 -15.64 -8.37
C GLN A 333 31.17 -17.07 -8.23
N ALA A 334 31.90 -18.02 -8.81
CA ALA A 334 31.66 -19.45 -8.63
C ALA A 334 32.56 -20.00 -7.52
N ASP A 335 31.96 -20.54 -6.45
CA ASP A 335 32.61 -20.94 -5.20
C ASP A 335 33.56 -19.83 -4.70
N ASN A 336 34.87 -20.10 -4.66
CA ASN A 336 35.93 -19.13 -4.32
C ASN A 336 36.79 -18.77 -5.54
N GLY A 337 36.17 -18.75 -6.72
CA GLY A 337 36.80 -18.41 -8.00
C GLY A 337 37.09 -16.91 -8.15
N GLU A 338 37.40 -16.50 -9.38
CA GLU A 338 37.56 -15.08 -9.71
C GLU A 338 36.20 -14.37 -9.73
N ILE A 339 36.14 -13.19 -9.11
CA ILE A 339 34.97 -12.31 -9.15
C ILE A 339 34.85 -11.74 -10.56
N GLN A 340 33.66 -11.87 -11.12
CA GLN A 340 33.23 -11.25 -12.37
C GLN A 340 32.30 -10.08 -12.05
N SER A 341 32.23 -9.11 -12.96
CA SER A 341 31.31 -7.99 -12.81
C SER A 341 30.68 -7.55 -14.13
N ALA A 342 29.53 -6.88 -14.01
CA ALA A 342 28.84 -6.21 -15.10
C ALA A 342 28.20 -4.91 -14.60
N THR A 343 28.40 -3.82 -15.34
CA THR A 343 27.70 -2.57 -15.08
C THR A 343 26.21 -2.75 -15.37
N CYS A 344 25.36 -2.34 -14.42
CA CYS A 344 23.92 -2.39 -14.60
C CYS A 344 23.46 -1.25 -15.52
N ILE A 345 22.31 -1.45 -16.16
CA ILE A 345 21.62 -0.41 -16.92
C ILE A 345 20.35 0.00 -16.20
N ASP A 346 19.97 1.27 -16.34
CA ASP A 346 18.71 1.80 -15.84
C ASP A 346 17.54 1.20 -16.65
N ASP A 347 16.55 0.67 -15.96
CA ASP A 347 15.27 0.23 -16.54
C ASP A 347 14.10 0.65 -15.65
N TYR A 348 12.87 0.51 -16.13
CA TYR A 348 11.67 0.94 -15.43
C TYR A 348 10.66 -0.19 -15.28
N ASP A 349 10.35 -0.53 -14.03
CA ASP A 349 9.27 -1.43 -13.66
C ASP A 349 8.01 -0.64 -13.28
N GLN A 350 6.83 -1.15 -13.65
CA GLN A 350 5.56 -0.45 -13.43
C GLN A 350 5.16 -0.38 -11.95
N GLU A 351 5.58 -1.36 -11.14
CA GLU A 351 5.23 -1.47 -9.73
C GLU A 351 6.36 -0.92 -8.84
N LEU A 352 7.61 -1.15 -9.23
CA LEU A 352 8.81 -0.82 -8.43
C LEU A 352 9.48 0.50 -8.84
N GLY A 353 9.17 1.05 -10.00
CA GLY A 353 9.78 2.29 -10.50
C GLY A 353 11.15 2.04 -11.14
N LEU A 354 12.13 2.92 -10.83
CA LEU A 354 13.48 2.81 -11.39
C LEU A 354 14.20 1.59 -10.81
N ILE A 355 14.73 0.74 -11.69
CA ILE A 355 15.52 -0.45 -11.34
C ILE A 355 16.85 -0.45 -12.09
N TYR A 356 17.82 -1.17 -11.55
CA TYR A 356 19.14 -1.37 -12.15
C TYR A 356 19.30 -2.84 -12.53
N VAL A 357 19.52 -3.13 -13.80
CA VAL A 357 19.58 -4.50 -14.34
C VAL A 357 20.99 -4.83 -14.82
N GLY A 358 21.59 -5.84 -14.22
CA GLY A 358 22.85 -6.45 -14.64
C GLY A 358 22.62 -7.85 -15.22
N ILE A 359 23.55 -8.33 -16.04
CA ILE A 359 23.51 -9.68 -16.58
C ILE A 359 24.59 -10.54 -15.91
N LEU A 360 24.15 -11.48 -15.08
CA LEU A 360 25.00 -12.53 -14.53
C LEU A 360 25.15 -13.62 -15.57
N SER A 361 26.38 -14.02 -15.88
CA SER A 361 26.61 -15.16 -16.78
C SER A 361 27.71 -16.09 -16.26
N TYR A 362 27.56 -17.38 -16.52
CA TYR A 362 28.54 -18.39 -16.19
C TYR A 362 28.64 -19.42 -17.31
N ASP A 363 29.80 -20.06 -17.43
CA ASP A 363 30.06 -21.04 -18.47
C ASP A 363 30.85 -22.23 -17.93
N ASN A 364 30.44 -23.44 -18.31
CA ASN A 364 31.10 -24.71 -17.98
C ASN A 364 31.32 -24.94 -16.47
N ILE A 365 30.33 -24.59 -15.64
CA ILE A 365 30.32 -24.83 -14.20
C ILE A 365 29.86 -26.25 -13.88
N SER A 366 30.51 -26.90 -12.91
CA SER A 366 30.18 -28.25 -12.49
C SER A 366 28.99 -28.26 -11.52
N PRO A 367 28.15 -29.31 -11.53
CA PRO A 367 27.12 -29.47 -10.51
C PRO A 367 27.71 -29.53 -9.10
N GLY A 368 26.99 -28.96 -8.13
CA GLY A 368 27.40 -28.76 -6.75
C GLY A 368 28.16 -27.47 -6.49
N THR A 369 28.52 -26.70 -7.53
CA THR A 369 29.12 -25.37 -7.36
C THR A 369 28.06 -24.35 -6.97
N GLU A 370 28.40 -23.52 -5.99
CA GLU A 370 27.60 -22.37 -5.57
C GLU A 370 28.01 -21.14 -6.39
N ILE A 371 27.04 -20.44 -6.96
CA ILE A 371 27.25 -19.11 -7.54
C ILE A 371 26.74 -18.10 -6.53
N SER A 372 27.64 -17.28 -5.98
CA SER A 372 27.28 -16.17 -5.09
C SER A 372 27.35 -14.85 -5.86
N TYR A 373 26.41 -13.93 -5.62
CA TYR A 373 26.29 -12.66 -6.33
C TYR A 373 25.70 -11.55 -5.46
N TRP A 374 26.10 -10.31 -5.73
CA TRP A 374 25.69 -9.11 -5.02
C TRP A 374 25.84 -7.89 -5.93
N MET A 375 25.25 -6.76 -5.54
CA MET A 375 25.43 -5.49 -6.24
C MET A 375 26.11 -4.45 -5.35
N GLU A 376 26.88 -3.56 -5.97
CA GLU A 376 27.41 -2.34 -5.34
C GLU A 376 26.78 -1.12 -6.00
N ALA A 377 26.23 -0.22 -5.20
CA ALA A 377 25.71 1.07 -5.65
C ALA A 377 26.69 2.17 -5.26
N THR A 378 26.89 3.12 -6.17
CA THR A 378 27.70 4.33 -5.95
C THR A 378 26.82 5.56 -6.17
N ASP A 379 26.81 6.48 -5.21
CA ASP A 379 26.06 7.72 -5.29
C ASP A 379 26.67 8.76 -6.27
N VAL A 380 25.96 9.88 -6.50
CA VAL A 380 26.46 11.01 -7.30
C VAL A 380 27.35 11.99 -6.52
N SER A 381 27.68 11.70 -5.25
CA SER A 381 28.40 12.63 -4.38
C SER A 381 29.83 12.83 -4.88
N SER A 382 30.43 13.95 -4.47
CA SER A 382 31.86 14.18 -4.65
C SER A 382 32.74 13.17 -3.92
N GLN A 383 32.20 12.45 -2.93
CA GLN A 383 32.88 11.36 -2.22
C GLN A 383 32.70 10.01 -2.92
N SER A 384 31.69 9.86 -3.78
CA SER A 384 31.30 8.59 -4.40
C SER A 384 31.08 7.53 -3.34
N ASN A 385 30.15 7.78 -2.41
CA ASN A 385 29.85 6.85 -1.33
C ASN A 385 29.28 5.55 -1.92
N GLN A 386 29.59 4.42 -1.26
CA GLN A 386 29.26 3.09 -1.77
C GLN A 386 28.58 2.22 -0.72
N SER A 387 27.71 1.34 -1.19
CA SER A 387 27.07 0.30 -0.39
C SER A 387 26.93 -0.99 -1.20
N GLU A 388 26.99 -2.13 -0.52
CA GLU A 388 26.73 -3.44 -1.12
C GLU A 388 25.34 -3.98 -0.71
N SER A 389 24.73 -4.76 -1.60
CA SER A 389 23.48 -5.48 -1.32
C SER A 389 23.72 -6.65 -0.37
N GLU A 390 22.65 -7.33 0.03
CA GLU A 390 22.79 -8.67 0.57
C GLU A 390 23.45 -9.61 -0.45
N LEU A 391 24.23 -10.58 0.05
CA LEU A 391 24.84 -11.62 -0.77
C LEU A 391 23.81 -12.71 -1.06
N LYS A 392 23.44 -12.88 -2.32
CA LYS A 392 22.60 -13.98 -2.80
C LYS A 392 23.45 -15.12 -3.31
N HIS A 393 22.85 -16.30 -3.38
CA HIS A 393 23.49 -17.46 -3.98
C HIS A 393 22.46 -18.43 -4.55
N PHE A 394 22.87 -19.19 -5.56
CA PHE A 394 22.16 -20.35 -6.05
C PHE A 394 23.17 -21.47 -6.35
N ILE A 395 22.70 -22.71 -6.43
CA ILE A 395 23.55 -23.87 -6.70
C ILE A 395 23.29 -24.37 -8.11
N ILE A 396 24.36 -24.79 -8.80
CA ILE A 396 24.23 -25.60 -10.00
C ILE A 396 23.87 -27.03 -9.57
N SER A 397 22.60 -27.41 -9.64
CA SER A 397 22.11 -28.71 -9.19
C SER A 397 22.49 -29.83 -10.15
N ASP A 398 22.74 -31.03 -9.62
CA ASP A 398 22.84 -32.27 -10.40
C ASP A 398 21.47 -32.92 -10.65
N SER A 399 20.40 -32.28 -10.19
CA SER A 399 19.03 -32.73 -10.28
C SER A 399 18.11 -31.66 -10.85
N TYR A 400 17.13 -32.09 -11.64
CA TYR A 400 16.13 -31.20 -12.22
C TYR A 400 14.74 -31.77 -12.00
N VAL A 401 13.85 -30.97 -11.42
CA VAL A 401 12.47 -31.39 -11.13
C VAL A 401 11.63 -31.28 -12.40
N LEU A 402 11.25 -32.44 -12.93
CA LEU A 402 10.45 -32.54 -14.17
C LEU A 402 8.96 -32.33 -13.96
N GLY A 403 8.44 -32.73 -12.81
CA GLY A 403 7.01 -32.69 -12.50
C GLY A 403 6.80 -32.55 -11.01
N ASP A 404 6.72 -31.31 -10.54
CA ASP A 404 6.21 -31.02 -9.19
C ASP A 404 4.68 -31.01 -9.25
N PHE A 405 4.07 -32.17 -9.11
CA PHE A 405 2.61 -32.28 -9.15
C PHE A 405 1.93 -31.77 -7.86
N GLU A 406 2.70 -31.27 -6.89
CA GLU A 406 2.18 -30.52 -5.73
C GLU A 406 1.86 -29.07 -6.06
N ASN A 407 2.54 -28.51 -7.07
CA ASN A 407 2.23 -27.19 -7.61
C ASN A 407 1.33 -27.33 -8.85
N GLU A 408 0.15 -26.71 -8.82
CA GLU A 408 -0.77 -26.74 -9.96
C GLU A 408 -0.17 -26.04 -11.19
N GLU A 409 0.58 -24.96 -11.00
CA GLU A 409 1.20 -24.18 -12.06
C GLU A 409 2.31 -24.97 -12.78
N ALA A 410 2.94 -25.94 -12.11
CA ALA A 410 3.95 -26.80 -12.73
C ALA A 410 3.37 -27.71 -13.83
N LEU A 411 2.04 -27.87 -13.89
CA LEU A 411 1.36 -28.63 -14.94
C LEU A 411 1.37 -27.92 -16.29
N ASP A 412 1.54 -26.59 -16.34
CA ASP A 412 1.59 -25.83 -17.60
C ASP A 412 2.77 -26.23 -18.50
N ARG A 413 3.76 -26.94 -17.92
CA ARG A 413 4.89 -27.52 -18.64
C ARG A 413 4.53 -28.81 -19.38
N TRP A 414 3.34 -29.36 -19.18
CA TRP A 414 2.92 -30.66 -19.69
C TRP A 414 1.67 -30.53 -20.59
N GLU A 415 1.67 -31.23 -21.72
CA GLU A 415 0.44 -31.47 -22.49
C GLU A 415 -0.25 -32.69 -21.86
N LEU A 416 -1.32 -32.45 -21.11
CA LEU A 416 -1.95 -33.48 -20.28
C LEU A 416 -2.89 -34.40 -21.07
N GLY A 417 -3.50 -33.94 -22.16
CA GLY A 417 -4.56 -34.71 -22.82
C GLY A 417 -5.72 -35.00 -21.86
N ASP A 418 -6.12 -36.28 -21.73
CA ASP A 418 -7.13 -36.68 -20.73
C ASP A 418 -6.52 -36.98 -19.34
N TRP A 419 -5.20 -36.80 -19.16
CA TRP A 419 -4.58 -36.89 -17.84
C TRP A 419 -4.96 -35.70 -16.97
N GLY A 420 -4.88 -35.89 -15.65
CA GLY A 420 -5.01 -34.78 -14.73
C GLY A 420 -4.58 -35.13 -13.33
N ARG A 421 -4.60 -34.08 -12.50
CA ARG A 421 -4.13 -34.11 -11.13
C ARG A 421 -5.19 -34.75 -10.22
N GLN A 422 -4.77 -35.69 -9.39
CA GLN A 422 -5.62 -36.40 -8.44
C GLN A 422 -5.00 -36.38 -7.04
N TYR A 423 -5.80 -36.01 -6.05
CA TYR A 423 -5.39 -36.12 -4.65
C TYR A 423 -5.43 -37.59 -4.21
N ILE A 424 -4.31 -38.07 -3.68
CA ILE A 424 -4.12 -39.45 -3.24
C ILE A 424 -4.39 -39.58 -1.74
N ASN A 425 -3.58 -38.95 -0.88
CA ASN A 425 -3.73 -38.95 0.58
C ASN A 425 -2.84 -37.87 1.24
N HIS A 426 -2.83 -37.77 2.57
CA HIS A 426 -2.06 -36.74 3.28
C HIS A 426 -0.52 -36.88 3.14
N ASP A 427 -0.03 -38.08 2.87
CA ASP A 427 1.41 -38.38 2.81
C ASP A 427 2.00 -38.12 1.42
N LEU A 428 1.25 -38.47 0.37
CA LEU A 428 1.65 -38.34 -1.03
C LEU A 428 1.06 -37.13 -1.72
N LYS A 429 0.01 -36.56 -1.13
CA LYS A 429 -0.78 -35.43 -1.62
C LYS A 429 -1.27 -35.64 -3.05
N TRP A 430 -0.56 -35.20 -4.08
CA TRP A 430 -1.06 -35.18 -5.45
C TRP A 430 -0.23 -36.05 -6.40
N ALA A 431 -0.91 -36.69 -7.34
CA ALA A 431 -0.30 -37.42 -8.44
C ALA A 431 -0.99 -37.06 -9.76
N ILE A 432 -0.33 -37.33 -10.87
CA ILE A 432 -0.94 -37.29 -12.19
C ILE A 432 -1.48 -38.68 -12.56
N ASN A 433 -2.68 -38.74 -13.12
CA ASN A 433 -3.36 -39.96 -13.53
C ASN A 433 -3.98 -39.78 -14.92
N ASP A 434 -4.05 -40.84 -15.72
CA ASP A 434 -4.60 -40.85 -17.09
C ASP A 434 -6.14 -40.81 -17.16
N SER A 435 -6.80 -40.82 -16.00
CA SER A 435 -8.27 -40.92 -15.87
C SER A 435 -8.83 -40.26 -14.60
N PRO A 436 -8.49 -38.97 -14.33
CA PRO A 436 -8.81 -38.31 -13.05
C PRO A 436 -10.32 -38.20 -12.78
N SER A 437 -11.15 -38.24 -13.82
CA SER A 437 -12.62 -38.10 -13.73
C SER A 437 -13.40 -39.41 -14.00
N GLY A 438 -12.72 -40.55 -14.14
CA GLY A 438 -13.35 -41.85 -14.41
C GLY A 438 -12.69 -42.63 -15.55
N LEU A 439 -13.11 -43.88 -15.75
CA LEU A 439 -12.45 -44.83 -16.66
C LEU A 439 -12.50 -44.40 -18.14
N TYR A 440 -11.38 -44.54 -18.86
CA TYR A 440 -11.30 -44.35 -20.31
C TYR A 440 -11.87 -45.55 -21.09
N SER A 441 -12.17 -45.36 -22.38
CA SER A 441 -12.68 -46.43 -23.26
C SER A 441 -11.62 -47.49 -23.58
N SER A 442 -11.99 -48.76 -23.72
CA SER A 442 -11.04 -49.83 -24.08
C SER A 442 -10.20 -49.50 -25.33
N ASN A 443 -8.88 -49.73 -25.26
CA ASN A 443 -7.89 -49.42 -26.30
C ASN A 443 -7.69 -47.92 -26.61
N ALA A 444 -7.96 -47.01 -25.66
CA ALA A 444 -7.61 -45.61 -25.80
C ALA A 444 -6.08 -45.39 -25.82
N TYR A 445 -5.62 -44.45 -26.63
CA TYR A 445 -4.23 -43.95 -26.61
C TYR A 445 -4.24 -42.54 -26.01
N ASN A 446 -3.82 -42.42 -24.76
CA ASN A 446 -3.88 -41.17 -23.99
C ASN A 446 -2.49 -40.81 -23.44
N PRO A 447 -1.66 -40.08 -24.21
CA PRO A 447 -0.35 -39.65 -23.74
C PRO A 447 -0.44 -38.32 -22.98
N CYS A 448 0.34 -38.20 -21.90
CA CYS A 448 0.81 -36.91 -21.40
C CYS A 448 2.31 -36.77 -21.70
N TYR A 449 2.77 -35.57 -22.05
CA TYR A 449 4.21 -35.34 -22.27
C TYR A 449 4.64 -33.94 -21.88
N LEU A 450 5.89 -33.82 -21.42
CA LEU A 450 6.53 -32.55 -21.15
C LEU A 450 6.71 -31.78 -22.47
N ILE A 451 6.20 -30.54 -22.51
CA ILE A 451 6.26 -29.65 -23.67
C ILE A 451 7.69 -29.10 -23.84
N GLU A 452 8.34 -28.82 -22.72
CA GLU A 452 9.70 -28.28 -22.66
C GLU A 452 10.74 -29.38 -22.95
N PRO A 453 11.57 -29.24 -24.00
CA PRO A 453 12.67 -30.16 -24.24
C PRO A 453 13.81 -29.92 -23.24
N LEU A 454 14.56 -30.98 -22.94
CA LEU A 454 15.76 -30.90 -22.10
C LEU A 454 17.00 -31.16 -22.94
N ASP A 455 17.97 -30.25 -22.85
CA ASP A 455 19.27 -30.45 -23.52
C ASP A 455 20.19 -31.28 -22.63
N LEU A 456 20.35 -32.54 -22.97
CA LEU A 456 21.22 -33.45 -22.23
C LEU A 456 22.69 -33.44 -22.73
N SER A 457 23.01 -32.64 -23.75
CA SER A 457 24.36 -32.56 -24.35
C SER A 457 25.44 -32.04 -23.41
N HIS A 458 25.00 -31.41 -22.33
CA HIS A 458 25.85 -30.86 -21.27
C HIS A 458 26.34 -31.91 -20.26
N PHE A 459 25.76 -33.10 -20.24
CA PHE A 459 26.01 -34.09 -19.19
C PHE A 459 26.71 -35.33 -19.74
N ASN A 460 27.42 -36.08 -18.89
CA ASN A 460 28.01 -37.37 -19.29
C ASN A 460 27.15 -38.57 -18.91
N GLN A 461 26.21 -38.37 -17.97
CA GLN A 461 25.25 -39.36 -17.50
C GLN A 461 23.94 -38.65 -17.16
N ALA A 462 22.80 -39.30 -17.43
CA ALA A 462 21.47 -38.77 -17.17
C ALA A 462 20.52 -39.91 -16.81
N TYR A 463 19.68 -39.67 -15.80
CA TYR A 463 18.70 -40.64 -15.32
C TYR A 463 17.41 -39.92 -14.97
N ILE A 464 16.27 -40.53 -15.29
CA ILE A 464 14.98 -40.12 -14.75
C ILE A 464 14.70 -40.96 -13.52
N LYS A 465 14.42 -40.30 -12.40
CA LYS A 465 13.94 -40.91 -11.17
C LYS A 465 12.51 -40.48 -10.92
N PHE A 466 11.62 -41.43 -10.62
CA PHE A 466 10.22 -41.13 -10.32
C PHE A 466 9.58 -42.24 -9.49
N ASN A 467 8.50 -41.92 -8.78
CA ASN A 467 7.65 -42.90 -8.11
C ASN A 467 6.40 -43.17 -8.95
N SER A 468 5.96 -44.43 -8.98
CA SER A 468 4.74 -44.83 -9.72
C SER A 468 3.92 -45.82 -8.91
N GLY A 469 2.59 -45.71 -8.97
CA GLY A 469 1.63 -46.71 -8.48
C GLY A 469 0.77 -47.20 -9.63
N GLU A 470 0.62 -48.51 -9.79
CA GLU A 470 0.17 -49.12 -11.06
C GLU A 470 -1.14 -49.87 -10.88
N LEU A 471 -2.21 -49.30 -11.43
CA LEU A 471 -3.58 -49.81 -11.37
C LEU A 471 -4.08 -50.17 -12.78
N LEU A 472 -3.49 -51.18 -13.39
CA LEU A 472 -3.85 -51.62 -14.73
C LEU A 472 -4.88 -52.75 -14.70
N TYR A 473 -5.95 -52.65 -15.51
CA TYR A 473 -6.86 -53.77 -15.73
C TYR A 473 -6.23 -54.85 -16.61
N PRO A 474 -6.71 -56.11 -16.56
CA PRO A 474 -6.19 -57.17 -17.42
C PRO A 474 -6.25 -56.80 -18.92
N GLY A 475 -5.08 -56.65 -19.54
CA GLY A 475 -4.93 -56.26 -20.95
C GLY A 475 -4.39 -54.85 -21.17
N ASP A 476 -4.38 -54.00 -20.14
CA ASP A 476 -3.85 -52.64 -20.21
C ASP A 476 -2.34 -52.60 -19.97
N TYR A 477 -1.69 -51.60 -20.54
CA TYR A 477 -0.26 -51.34 -20.39
C TYR A 477 0.03 -49.84 -20.49
N GLY A 478 1.08 -49.40 -19.79
CA GLY A 478 1.61 -48.03 -19.86
C GLY A 478 3.01 -48.00 -20.44
N TYR A 479 3.38 -46.87 -21.05
CA TYR A 479 4.73 -46.63 -21.57
C TYR A 479 5.34 -45.38 -20.96
N LEU A 480 6.58 -45.48 -20.50
CA LEU A 480 7.46 -44.31 -20.43
C LEU A 480 8.24 -44.25 -21.74
N GLN A 481 8.07 -43.15 -22.47
CA GLN A 481 8.75 -42.94 -23.73
C GLN A 481 9.53 -41.63 -23.72
N ILE A 482 10.62 -41.59 -24.48
CA ILE A 482 11.37 -40.37 -24.76
C ILE A 482 11.39 -40.13 -26.26
N LYS A 483 11.31 -38.86 -26.66
CA LYS A 483 11.47 -38.44 -28.04
C LYS A 483 12.79 -37.70 -28.19
N ARG A 484 13.55 -38.05 -29.21
CA ARG A 484 14.82 -37.40 -29.55
C ARG A 484 14.54 -36.15 -30.38
N GLY A 485 14.61 -34.97 -29.80
CA GLY A 485 14.43 -33.68 -30.50
C GLY A 485 13.37 -33.73 -31.62
N ASN A 486 13.82 -33.49 -32.86
CA ASN A 486 12.98 -33.52 -34.07
C ASN A 486 12.87 -34.88 -34.77
N ALA A 487 13.46 -35.95 -34.21
CA ALA A 487 13.36 -37.29 -34.78
C ALA A 487 11.91 -37.78 -34.81
N ALA A 488 11.59 -38.58 -35.84
CA ALA A 488 10.28 -39.17 -35.97
C ALA A 488 10.10 -40.32 -34.97
N GLY A 489 9.09 -40.21 -34.11
CA GLY A 489 8.64 -41.28 -33.23
C GLY A 489 9.20 -41.25 -31.81
N TRP A 490 8.55 -42.01 -30.93
CA TRP A 490 8.87 -42.14 -29.51
C TRP A 490 9.63 -43.45 -29.25
N SER A 491 10.66 -43.40 -28.41
CA SER A 491 11.41 -44.57 -27.95
C SER A 491 10.89 -45.02 -26.59
N THR A 492 10.38 -46.24 -26.51
CA THR A 492 9.91 -46.81 -25.24
C THR A 492 11.09 -47.24 -24.37
N LEU A 493 11.19 -46.68 -23.17
CA LEU A 493 12.23 -47.01 -22.19
C LEU A 493 11.72 -47.95 -21.09
N LEU A 494 10.42 -47.87 -20.77
CA LEU A 494 9.77 -48.73 -19.80
C LEU A 494 8.37 -49.10 -20.30
N THR A 495 8.01 -50.38 -20.17
CA THR A 495 6.65 -50.88 -20.40
C THR A 495 6.10 -51.44 -19.10
N ILE A 496 5.01 -50.87 -18.61
CA ILE A 496 4.30 -51.29 -17.41
C ILE A 496 3.11 -52.14 -17.84
N HIS A 497 3.02 -53.38 -17.35
CA HIS A 497 1.99 -54.36 -17.75
C HIS A 497 1.44 -55.17 -16.57
N ASN A 498 1.88 -54.88 -15.34
CA ASN A 498 1.49 -55.63 -14.15
C ASN A 498 0.73 -54.73 -13.18
N TYR A 499 -0.34 -55.27 -12.62
CA TYR A 499 -1.06 -54.67 -11.50
C TYR A 499 -0.25 -54.87 -10.22
N ASN A 500 0.10 -53.79 -9.52
CA ASN A 500 0.93 -53.83 -8.31
C ASN A 500 0.16 -53.52 -7.01
N ASN A 501 -1.17 -53.61 -7.05
CA ASN A 501 -2.06 -53.46 -5.89
C ASN A 501 -1.85 -52.16 -5.10
N GLN A 502 -1.54 -51.05 -5.80
CA GLN A 502 -1.30 -49.71 -5.27
C GLN A 502 -0.01 -49.55 -4.46
N GLU A 503 0.92 -50.50 -4.52
CA GLU A 503 2.25 -50.28 -3.95
C GLU A 503 3.02 -49.26 -4.79
N LEU A 504 3.53 -48.22 -4.14
CA LEU A 504 4.43 -47.29 -4.80
C LEU A 504 5.78 -47.94 -5.04
N VAL A 505 6.25 -47.84 -6.28
CA VAL A 505 7.56 -48.33 -6.69
C VAL A 505 8.38 -47.14 -7.18
N GLU A 506 9.55 -46.97 -6.56
CA GLU A 506 10.57 -46.05 -7.04
C GLU A 506 11.25 -46.65 -8.28
N ARG A 507 11.32 -45.87 -9.35
CA ARG A 507 11.86 -46.29 -10.65
C ARG A 507 13.02 -45.39 -11.07
N PHE A 508 13.97 -46.00 -11.78
CA PHE A 508 15.13 -45.34 -12.35
C PHE A 508 15.27 -45.75 -13.81
N VAL A 509 15.37 -44.77 -14.71
CA VAL A 509 15.51 -45.00 -16.16
C VAL A 509 16.76 -44.28 -16.65
N ASN A 510 17.68 -45.04 -17.23
CA ASN A 510 18.94 -44.53 -17.78
C ASN A 510 18.70 -43.84 -19.13
N LEU A 511 19.22 -42.63 -19.30
CA LEU A 511 19.13 -41.82 -20.52
C LEU A 511 20.47 -41.65 -21.23
N ASN A 512 21.54 -42.35 -20.83
CA ASN A 512 22.89 -42.12 -21.34
C ASN A 512 23.02 -42.30 -22.87
N SER A 513 22.14 -43.10 -23.48
CA SER A 513 22.09 -43.28 -24.94
C SER A 513 21.47 -42.09 -25.70
N PHE A 514 21.03 -41.05 -25.00
CA PHE A 514 20.38 -39.85 -25.53
C PHE A 514 21.21 -38.57 -25.32
N ILE A 515 22.37 -38.66 -24.67
CA ILE A 515 23.19 -37.52 -24.23
C ILE A 515 23.89 -36.75 -25.36
N ASN A 516 24.07 -37.30 -26.56
CA ASN A 516 24.89 -36.66 -27.61
C ASN A 516 24.08 -36.02 -28.76
N GLU A 517 22.78 -35.76 -28.56
CA GLU A 517 21.91 -35.27 -29.63
C GLU A 517 20.97 -34.19 -29.06
N SER A 518 21.09 -32.97 -29.60
CA SER A 518 20.27 -31.78 -29.29
C SER A 518 18.80 -31.95 -29.66
#